data_AF-A0A397B4Q2-F1
#
_entry.id   AF-A0A397B4Q2-F1
#
_cell.length_a   1.000
_cell.length_b   1.000
_cell.length_c   1.000
_cell.angle_alpha   90.00
_cell.angle_beta   90.00
_cell.angle_gamma   90.00
#
_symmetry.space_group_name_H-M   'P 1'
#
loop_
_entity.id
_entity.type
_entity.pdbx_description
1 polymer ?
#
loop_
_entity_poly.entity_id
_entity_poly.type
_entity_poly.pdbx_seq_one_letter_code
_entity_poly.pdbx_strand_id
1 'polypeptide(L)'
;MWIAGGVFVTANVLVLGSIAVVGKSVTDSLAAIKAVEARQASQVRSVANRLPSKFAVQFVTPRQDQSSRGTCWDFATIALLEWSYRANGVRHGWLQPDEYVALSEQAYGIEVMRLCTGPEDSPQQLACRVYGDYVSRVWNNTTEGGEAYDLYYLRDGLKNSVLPTAVCPYFKHGHEHECPGLSAALDQNPIQFNVTLTWPSSPTNWYACGGTDNNADLVSPTNATATVVYNKGIEDCLTDTTRMFAKTNVQTLDLKCSDATQCKVSDDVTYYVRNTTDWGDRMTLMCVWEHDAKTGSARDFCLIPMLEQNLAATFKYNGPFKCKMESSY
;
A
#
# COMPACT_ATOMS: atom_id res chain seq x y z
N MET A 1 46.76 36.53 37.84
CA MET A 1 46.94 35.86 36.53
C MET A 1 47.01 34.32 36.67
N TRP A 2 46.23 33.70 37.57
CA TRP A 2 46.28 32.25 37.83
C TRP A 2 44.93 31.53 37.71
N ILE A 3 43.83 32.28 37.53
CA ILE A 3 42.47 31.73 37.41
C ILE A 3 42.17 31.31 35.96
N ALA A 4 42.75 31.99 34.97
CA ALA A 4 42.53 31.70 33.55
C ALA A 4 43.19 30.38 33.08
N GLY A 5 44.32 29.98 33.68
CA GLY A 5 45.04 28.75 33.30
C GLY A 5 44.33 27.47 33.75
N GLY A 6 43.70 27.48 34.93
CA GLY A 6 42.97 26.32 35.47
C GLY A 6 41.72 25.98 34.65
N VAL A 7 40.95 27.01 34.27
CA VAL A 7 39.70 26.88 33.49
C VAL A 7 39.99 26.32 32.08
N PHE A 8 41.09 26.74 31.46
CA PHE A 8 41.47 26.24 30.14
C PHE A 8 41.82 24.75 30.15
N VAL A 9 42.53 24.28 31.19
CA VAL A 9 42.88 22.86 31.33
C VAL A 9 41.63 22.00 31.59
N THR A 10 40.70 22.46 32.42
CA THR A 10 39.47 21.70 32.71
C THR A 10 38.57 21.58 31.48
N ALA A 11 38.43 22.65 30.70
CA ALA A 11 37.64 22.64 29.47
C ALA A 11 38.20 21.66 28.43
N ASN A 12 39.53 21.63 28.25
CA ASN A 12 40.16 20.72 27.30
C ASN A 12 40.03 19.24 27.71
N VAL A 13 40.10 18.93 29.02
CA VAL A 13 39.90 17.56 29.54
C VAL A 13 38.45 17.10 29.34
N LEU A 14 37.46 17.96 29.56
CA LEU A 14 36.05 17.65 29.33
C LEU A 14 35.73 17.40 27.86
N VAL A 15 36.32 18.19 26.95
CA VAL A 15 36.16 17.99 25.50
C VAL A 15 36.77 16.67 25.06
N LEU A 16 37.99 16.35 25.51
CA LEU A 16 38.64 15.08 25.20
C LEU A 16 37.88 13.87 25.76
N GLY A 17 37.35 13.97 26.98
CA GLY A 17 36.49 12.93 27.56
C GLY A 17 35.21 12.72 26.75
N SER A 18 34.59 13.80 26.27
CA SER A 18 33.39 13.74 25.44
C SER A 18 33.66 13.09 24.08
N ILE A 19 34.80 13.42 23.44
CA ILE A 19 35.23 12.80 22.17
C ILE A 19 35.47 11.29 22.35
N ALA A 20 36.09 10.87 23.47
CA ALA A 20 36.34 9.46 23.75
C ALA A 20 35.03 8.67 23.97
N VAL A 21 34.06 9.26 24.66
CA VAL A 21 32.74 8.65 24.90
C VAL A 21 31.95 8.52 23.60
N VAL A 22 31.92 9.58 22.77
CA VAL A 22 31.26 9.55 21.46
C VAL A 22 31.96 8.56 20.51
N GLY A 23 33.30 8.54 20.49
CA GLY A 23 34.05 7.57 19.68
C GLY A 23 33.75 6.13 20.06
N LYS A 24 33.60 5.85 21.36
CA LYS A 24 33.21 4.52 21.85
C LYS A 24 31.77 4.17 21.46
N SER A 25 30.81 5.08 21.63
CA SER A 25 29.41 4.82 21.29
C SER A 25 29.21 4.59 19.78
N VAL A 26 29.92 5.34 18.93
CA VAL A 26 29.91 5.15 17.47
C VAL A 26 30.48 3.79 17.08
N THR A 27 31.56 3.36 17.73
CA THR A 27 32.20 2.05 17.47
C THR A 27 31.29 0.89 17.89
N ASP A 28 30.67 1.00 19.06
CA ASP A 28 29.73 0.00 19.58
C ASP A 28 28.47 -0.09 18.69
N SER A 29 27.97 1.06 18.22
CA SER A 29 26.84 1.12 17.28
C SER A 29 27.18 0.48 15.94
N LEU A 30 28.38 0.75 15.40
CA LEU A 30 28.83 0.14 14.15
C LEU A 30 29.00 -1.39 14.27
N ALA A 31 29.46 -1.87 15.42
CA ALA A 31 29.57 -3.30 15.70
C ALA A 31 28.19 -3.97 15.78
N ALA A 32 27.22 -3.31 16.42
CA ALA A 32 25.84 -3.78 16.47
C ALA A 32 25.20 -3.85 15.08
N ILE A 33 25.39 -2.81 14.25
CA ILE A 33 24.89 -2.77 12.86
C ILE A 33 25.47 -3.92 12.04
N LYS A 34 26.79 -4.14 12.08
CA LYS A 34 27.43 -5.26 11.35
C LYS A 34 26.95 -6.63 11.82
N ALA A 35 26.67 -6.80 13.12
CA ALA A 35 26.12 -8.04 13.65
C ALA A 35 24.67 -8.28 13.18
N VAL A 36 23.88 -7.22 13.04
CA VAL A 36 22.53 -7.26 12.47
C VAL A 36 22.58 -7.62 10.98
N GLU A 37 23.44 -6.96 10.20
CA GLU A 37 23.66 -7.26 8.78
C GLU A 37 24.05 -8.73 8.56
N ALA A 38 24.97 -9.26 9.38
CA ALA A 38 25.39 -10.66 9.28
C ALA A 38 24.24 -11.64 9.61
N ARG A 39 23.42 -11.33 10.62
CA ARG A 39 22.23 -12.13 10.96
C ARG A 39 21.19 -12.06 9.83
N GLN A 40 20.94 -10.87 9.27
CA GLN A 40 20.04 -10.69 8.14
C GLN A 40 20.52 -11.45 6.91
N ALA A 41 21.79 -11.33 6.52
CA ALA A 41 22.34 -12.08 5.40
C ALA A 41 22.19 -13.60 5.58
N SER A 42 22.36 -14.10 6.80
CA SER A 42 22.13 -15.53 7.10
C SER A 42 20.64 -15.92 6.99
N GLN A 43 19.73 -15.07 7.45
CA GLN A 43 18.28 -15.30 7.36
C GLN A 43 17.79 -15.21 5.92
N VAL A 44 18.19 -14.21 5.15
CA VAL A 44 17.86 -14.03 3.73
C VAL A 44 18.31 -15.26 2.93
N ARG A 45 19.54 -15.73 3.16
CA ARG A 45 20.04 -16.95 2.51
C ARG A 45 19.25 -18.19 2.92
N SER A 46 18.80 -18.26 4.18
CA SER A 46 17.95 -19.35 4.66
C SER A 46 16.55 -19.33 4.05
N VAL A 47 15.97 -18.15 3.82
CA VAL A 47 14.66 -17.98 3.19
C VAL A 47 14.75 -18.24 1.69
N ALA A 48 15.75 -17.68 1.01
CA ALA A 48 16.00 -17.93 -0.40
C ALA A 48 16.21 -19.42 -0.69
N ASN A 49 16.89 -20.16 0.19
CA ASN A 49 17.04 -21.61 0.08
C ASN A 49 15.76 -22.41 0.39
N ARG A 50 14.75 -21.79 1.03
CA ARG A 50 13.44 -22.39 1.32
C ARG A 50 12.38 -22.04 0.30
N LEU A 51 12.57 -20.96 -0.46
CA LEU A 51 11.67 -20.60 -1.54
C LEU A 51 11.88 -21.54 -2.73
N PRO A 52 10.81 -22.05 -3.33
CA PRO A 52 10.95 -22.91 -4.49
C PRO A 52 11.53 -22.07 -5.65
N SER A 53 12.56 -22.62 -6.32
CA SER A 53 13.19 -21.98 -7.48
C SER A 53 12.26 -21.86 -8.69
N LYS A 54 11.13 -22.56 -8.65
CA LYS A 54 10.05 -22.51 -9.63
C LYS A 54 8.72 -22.60 -8.88
N PHE A 55 7.79 -21.72 -9.22
CA PHE A 55 6.43 -21.79 -8.73
C PHE A 55 5.47 -21.84 -9.92
N ALA A 56 4.37 -22.57 -9.75
CA ALA A 56 3.27 -22.59 -10.69
C ALA A 56 2.05 -22.00 -9.99
N VAL A 57 1.32 -21.15 -10.69
CA VAL A 57 0.07 -20.57 -10.20
C VAL A 57 -1.08 -21.29 -10.90
N GLN A 58 -2.04 -21.78 -10.11
CA GLN A 58 -3.22 -22.45 -10.66
C GLN A 58 -4.19 -21.44 -11.28
N PHE A 59 -5.06 -21.91 -12.18
CA PHE A 59 -6.14 -21.13 -12.80
C PHE A 59 -5.70 -19.94 -13.68
N VAL A 60 -4.42 -19.83 -14.01
CA VAL A 60 -3.94 -18.80 -14.95
C VAL A 60 -4.54 -19.01 -16.34
N THR A 61 -5.07 -17.94 -16.94
CA THR A 61 -5.58 -17.94 -18.31
C THR A 61 -4.45 -17.79 -19.33
N PRO A 62 -4.69 -18.10 -20.61
CA PRO A 62 -3.69 -17.95 -21.65
C PRO A 62 -3.14 -16.53 -21.75
N ARG A 63 -1.88 -16.42 -22.18
CA ARG A 63 -1.21 -15.13 -22.36
C ARG A 63 -1.92 -14.31 -23.45
N GLN A 64 -2.18 -13.05 -23.14
CA GLN A 64 -2.74 -12.08 -24.08
C GLN A 64 -1.70 -11.06 -24.56
N ASP A 65 -2.07 -10.20 -25.52
CA ASP A 65 -1.17 -9.28 -26.22
C ASP A 65 -1.83 -7.91 -26.46
N GLN A 66 -1.41 -6.92 -25.68
CA GLN A 66 -1.85 -5.51 -25.79
C GLN A 66 -1.31 -4.80 -27.04
N SER A 67 -0.31 -5.38 -27.72
CA SER A 67 0.39 -4.78 -28.85
C SER A 67 1.03 -3.42 -28.49
N SER A 68 0.92 -2.41 -29.37
CA SER A 68 1.56 -1.09 -29.20
C SER A 68 0.76 -0.10 -28.36
N ARG A 69 -0.32 -0.54 -27.70
CA ARG A 69 -1.21 0.28 -26.88
C ARG A 69 -0.77 0.28 -25.42
N GLY A 70 -0.88 1.42 -24.75
CA GLY A 70 -0.63 1.67 -23.32
C GLY A 70 -1.75 1.19 -22.40
N THR A 71 -2.36 0.07 -22.74
CA THR A 71 -3.51 -0.55 -22.06
C THR A 71 -3.09 -1.60 -21.03
N CYS A 72 -1.82 -1.66 -20.62
CA CYS A 72 -1.33 -2.71 -19.71
C CYS A 72 -2.15 -2.85 -18.40
N TRP A 73 -2.76 -1.76 -17.96
CA TRP A 73 -3.61 -1.67 -16.77
C TRP A 73 -4.95 -2.43 -16.93
N ASP A 74 -5.57 -2.38 -18.11
CA ASP A 74 -6.80 -3.13 -18.37
C ASP A 74 -6.51 -4.63 -18.53
N PHE A 75 -5.43 -5.01 -19.22
CA PHE A 75 -4.95 -6.38 -19.29
C PHE A 75 -4.62 -6.95 -17.90
N ALA A 76 -3.93 -6.18 -17.05
CA ALA A 76 -3.63 -6.60 -15.69
C ALA A 76 -4.91 -6.81 -14.86
N THR A 77 -5.89 -5.94 -15.04
CA THR A 77 -7.18 -6.02 -14.35
C THR A 77 -8.00 -7.21 -14.84
N ILE A 78 -8.14 -7.38 -16.15
CA ILE A 78 -8.88 -8.49 -16.74
C ILE A 78 -8.23 -9.83 -16.39
N ALA A 79 -6.89 -9.93 -16.42
CA ALA A 79 -6.20 -11.15 -15.99
C ALA A 79 -6.53 -11.54 -14.54
N LEU A 80 -6.64 -10.57 -13.63
CA LEU A 80 -7.06 -10.82 -12.25
C LEU A 80 -8.51 -11.30 -12.17
N LEU A 81 -9.41 -10.68 -12.93
CA LEU A 81 -10.83 -11.03 -12.97
C LEU A 81 -11.06 -12.41 -13.60
N GLU A 82 -10.40 -12.72 -14.72
CA GLU A 82 -10.42 -14.04 -15.36
C GLU A 82 -9.91 -15.13 -14.43
N TRP A 83 -8.77 -14.89 -13.78
CA TRP A 83 -8.20 -15.83 -12.81
C TRP A 83 -9.18 -16.10 -11.66
N SER A 84 -9.77 -15.03 -11.11
CA SER A 84 -10.75 -15.12 -10.01
C SER A 84 -12.03 -15.84 -10.45
N TYR A 85 -12.54 -15.53 -11.64
CA TYR A 85 -13.72 -16.14 -12.22
C TYR A 85 -13.51 -17.64 -12.45
N ARG A 86 -12.36 -18.03 -13.03
CA ARG A 86 -12.01 -19.44 -13.25
C ARG A 86 -11.82 -20.18 -11.94
N ALA A 87 -11.07 -19.62 -11.00
CA ALA A 87 -10.87 -20.23 -9.68
C ALA A 87 -12.21 -20.46 -8.96
N ASN A 88 -13.14 -19.50 -9.06
CA ASN A 88 -14.47 -19.63 -8.50
C ASN A 88 -15.33 -20.68 -9.23
N GLY A 89 -15.34 -20.66 -10.57
CA GLY A 89 -16.10 -21.59 -11.39
C GLY A 89 -15.66 -23.04 -11.22
N VAL A 90 -14.35 -23.30 -11.19
CA VAL A 90 -13.81 -24.65 -10.94
C VAL A 90 -14.13 -25.12 -9.52
N ARG A 91 -14.02 -24.25 -8.51
CA ARG A 91 -14.35 -24.59 -7.12
C ARG A 91 -15.81 -25.03 -6.94
N HIS A 92 -16.73 -24.43 -7.69
CA HIS A 92 -18.16 -24.74 -7.63
C HIS A 92 -18.59 -25.80 -8.65
N GLY A 93 -17.67 -26.32 -9.47
CA GLY A 93 -17.97 -27.29 -10.51
C GLY A 93 -18.75 -26.73 -11.71
N TRP A 94 -18.76 -25.40 -11.89
CA TRP A 94 -19.39 -24.75 -13.05
C TRP A 94 -18.50 -24.75 -14.30
N LEU A 95 -17.18 -24.80 -14.09
CA LEU A 95 -16.18 -24.90 -15.14
C LEU A 95 -15.33 -26.15 -14.92
N GLN A 96 -14.97 -26.82 -16.01
CA GLN A 96 -13.95 -27.86 -15.97
C GLN A 96 -12.56 -27.27 -15.65
N PRO A 97 -11.62 -28.07 -15.12
CA PRO A 97 -10.28 -27.58 -14.78
C PRO A 97 -9.52 -26.95 -15.95
N ASP A 98 -9.80 -27.35 -17.19
CA ASP A 98 -9.21 -26.86 -18.43
C ASP A 98 -10.07 -25.81 -19.16
N GLU A 99 -11.25 -25.47 -18.63
CA GLU A 99 -12.11 -24.43 -19.17
C GLU A 99 -11.78 -23.05 -18.57
N TYR A 100 -12.00 -22.02 -19.38
CA TYR A 100 -11.90 -20.63 -18.97
C TYR A 100 -12.81 -19.77 -19.85
N VAL A 101 -13.16 -18.59 -19.32
CA VAL A 101 -13.84 -17.55 -20.09
C VAL A 101 -12.83 -16.43 -20.32
N ALA A 102 -12.59 -16.10 -21.58
CA ALA A 102 -11.82 -14.92 -21.94
C ALA A 102 -12.72 -13.70 -21.82
N LEU A 103 -12.29 -12.70 -21.05
CA LEU A 103 -13.00 -11.45 -20.84
C LEU A 103 -12.43 -10.36 -21.75
N SER A 104 -13.17 -9.28 -21.97
CA SER A 104 -12.83 -8.24 -22.93
C SER A 104 -12.14 -7.06 -22.26
N GLU A 105 -10.86 -6.87 -22.56
CA GLU A 105 -10.08 -5.68 -22.20
C GLU A 105 -10.68 -4.43 -22.89
N GLN A 106 -11.11 -4.57 -24.14
CA GLN A 106 -11.70 -3.48 -24.92
C GLN A 106 -12.99 -2.96 -24.29
N ALA A 107 -13.93 -3.84 -23.94
CA ALA A 107 -15.18 -3.43 -23.30
C ALA A 107 -14.92 -2.83 -21.91
N TYR A 108 -14.01 -3.42 -21.13
CA TYR A 108 -13.65 -2.91 -19.81
C TYR A 108 -13.02 -1.52 -19.88
N GLY A 109 -12.05 -1.31 -20.78
CA GLY A 109 -11.42 0.00 -20.99
C GLY A 109 -12.43 1.07 -21.41
N ILE A 110 -13.38 0.75 -22.30
CA ILE A 110 -14.47 1.65 -22.70
C ILE A 110 -15.35 2.03 -21.50
N GLU A 111 -15.72 1.07 -20.65
CA GLU A 111 -16.57 1.34 -19.49
C GLU A 111 -15.86 2.16 -18.41
N VAL A 112 -14.58 1.90 -18.16
CA VAL A 112 -13.75 2.71 -17.26
C VAL A 112 -13.65 4.15 -17.78
N MET A 113 -13.34 4.32 -19.07
CA MET A 113 -13.31 5.63 -19.73
C MET A 113 -14.67 6.34 -19.66
N ARG A 114 -15.78 5.64 -19.89
CA ARG A 114 -17.14 6.19 -19.77
C ARG A 114 -17.45 6.67 -18.34
N LEU A 115 -17.02 5.94 -17.32
CA LEU A 115 -17.18 6.35 -15.92
C LEU A 115 -16.31 7.58 -15.59
N CYS A 116 -15.09 7.64 -16.10
CA CYS A 116 -14.16 8.75 -15.86
C CYS A 116 -14.47 10.02 -16.67
N THR A 117 -15.20 9.90 -17.78
CA THR A 117 -15.66 11.03 -18.61
C THR A 117 -17.13 11.40 -18.35
N GLY A 118 -17.75 10.78 -17.34
CA GLY A 118 -19.11 11.05 -16.92
C GLY A 118 -19.31 12.42 -16.25
N PRO A 119 -20.49 12.67 -15.67
CA PRO A 119 -20.82 13.94 -15.00
C PRO A 119 -19.77 14.34 -13.96
N GLU A 120 -19.43 15.63 -13.90
CA GLU A 120 -18.34 16.14 -13.06
C GLU A 120 -18.53 15.94 -11.55
N ASP A 121 -19.78 15.81 -11.11
CA ASP A 121 -20.18 15.59 -9.74
C ASP A 121 -20.41 14.11 -9.40
N SER A 122 -20.21 13.19 -10.36
CA SER A 122 -20.39 11.77 -10.11
C SER A 122 -19.24 11.21 -9.24
N PRO A 123 -19.53 10.37 -8.23
CA PRO A 123 -18.50 9.76 -7.39
C PRO A 123 -17.44 9.00 -8.19
N GLN A 124 -17.83 8.38 -9.31
CA GLN A 124 -16.95 7.63 -10.20
C GLN A 124 -16.00 8.54 -10.97
N GLN A 125 -16.48 9.68 -11.47
CA GLN A 125 -15.60 10.62 -12.15
C GLN A 125 -14.59 11.26 -11.18
N LEU A 126 -15.03 11.60 -9.96
CA LEU A 126 -14.14 12.08 -8.89
C LEU A 126 -13.09 11.03 -8.50
N ALA A 127 -13.46 9.76 -8.49
CA ALA A 127 -12.56 8.64 -8.25
C ALA A 127 -11.49 8.47 -9.34
N CYS A 128 -11.74 8.92 -10.57
CA CYS A 128 -10.73 8.93 -11.63
C CYS A 128 -9.76 10.12 -11.53
N ARG A 129 -10.04 11.10 -10.65
CA ARG A 129 -9.19 12.28 -10.39
C ARG A 129 -8.31 12.11 -9.15
N VAL A 130 -7.85 10.89 -8.86
CA VAL A 130 -6.96 10.63 -7.71
C VAL A 130 -5.56 11.22 -7.99
N TYR A 131 -4.95 11.78 -6.94
CA TYR A 131 -3.76 12.63 -6.97
C TYR A 131 -2.51 11.88 -7.47
N GLY A 132 -2.23 11.99 -8.77
CA GLY A 132 -1.07 11.38 -9.46
C GLY A 132 -1.13 11.51 -11.00
N ASP A 133 -1.93 12.47 -11.47
CA ASP A 133 -2.63 12.60 -12.75
C ASP A 133 -1.79 12.67 -14.04
N TYR A 134 -0.51 12.32 -13.99
CA TYR A 134 0.35 12.30 -15.18
C TYR A 134 0.36 10.93 -15.89
N VAL A 135 -0.03 9.85 -15.18
CA VAL A 135 0.07 8.46 -15.69
C VAL A 135 -1.30 7.91 -16.12
N SER A 136 -2.37 8.13 -15.33
CA SER A 136 -3.72 7.78 -15.74
C SER A 136 -4.28 8.88 -16.64
N ARG A 137 -4.39 8.61 -17.93
CA ARG A 137 -4.94 9.54 -18.95
C ARG A 137 -6.41 9.25 -19.26
N VAL A 138 -7.03 8.35 -18.49
CA VAL A 138 -8.39 7.87 -18.75
C VAL A 138 -9.42 9.01 -18.77
N TRP A 139 -9.26 10.02 -17.91
CA TRP A 139 -10.10 11.21 -17.87
C TRP A 139 -10.00 12.08 -19.13
N ASN A 140 -8.93 11.95 -19.91
CA ASN A 140 -8.73 12.65 -21.19
C ASN A 140 -9.36 11.88 -22.37
N ASN A 141 -10.39 11.07 -22.09
CA ASN A 141 -11.15 10.32 -23.08
C ASN A 141 -10.26 9.41 -23.95
N THR A 142 -9.33 8.70 -23.30
CA THR A 142 -8.46 7.68 -23.91
C THR A 142 -8.34 6.48 -22.98
N THR A 143 -8.08 5.32 -23.55
CA THR A 143 -7.74 4.07 -22.84
C THR A 143 -6.22 3.90 -22.65
N GLU A 144 -5.43 4.77 -23.27
CA GLU A 144 -3.97 4.73 -23.27
C GLU A 144 -3.41 5.39 -22.00
N GLY A 145 -3.02 4.56 -21.03
CA GLY A 145 -2.55 5.01 -19.71
C GLY A 145 -3.69 5.07 -18.70
N GLY A 146 -3.64 4.15 -17.73
CA GLY A 146 -4.60 3.96 -16.65
C GLY A 146 -3.96 3.08 -15.58
N GLU A 147 -4.72 2.73 -14.54
CA GLU A 147 -4.15 2.03 -13.38
C GLU A 147 -5.02 0.84 -12.94
N ALA A 148 -4.39 -0.28 -12.57
CA ALA A 148 -5.14 -1.48 -12.19
C ALA A 148 -5.97 -1.28 -10.90
N TYR A 149 -5.61 -0.31 -10.06
CA TYR A 149 -6.38 0.03 -8.88
C TYR A 149 -7.68 0.78 -9.19
N ASP A 150 -7.88 1.26 -10.43
CA ASP A 150 -9.14 1.87 -10.88
C ASP A 150 -10.32 0.91 -10.69
N LEU A 151 -10.07 -0.40 -10.82
CA LEU A 151 -11.04 -1.46 -10.52
C LEU A 151 -11.69 -1.28 -9.16
N TYR A 152 -10.90 -0.93 -8.14
CA TYR A 152 -11.39 -0.80 -6.78
C TYR A 152 -12.21 0.48 -6.59
N TYR A 153 -11.73 1.61 -7.10
CA TYR A 153 -12.43 2.89 -6.96
C TYR A 153 -13.73 2.95 -7.78
N LEU A 154 -13.74 2.27 -8.93
CA LEU A 154 -14.87 2.22 -9.85
C LEU A 154 -15.75 0.97 -9.67
N ARG A 155 -15.48 0.13 -8.64
CA ARG A 155 -16.16 -1.16 -8.41
C ARG A 155 -17.68 -1.09 -8.49
N ASP A 156 -18.28 -0.02 -7.97
CA ASP A 156 -19.74 0.12 -7.93
C ASP A 156 -20.34 0.35 -9.32
N GLY A 157 -19.59 1.03 -10.21
CA GLY A 157 -19.95 1.22 -11.61
C GLY A 157 -19.57 0.04 -12.50
N LEU A 158 -18.47 -0.65 -12.18
CA LEU A 158 -17.90 -1.71 -13.03
C LEU A 158 -18.42 -3.13 -12.75
N LYS A 159 -19.07 -3.38 -11.60
CA LYS A 159 -19.50 -4.73 -11.16
C LYS A 159 -20.26 -5.57 -12.19
N ASN A 160 -20.91 -4.94 -13.17
CA ASN A 160 -21.68 -5.59 -14.23
C ASN A 160 -21.12 -5.29 -15.65
N SER A 161 -19.94 -4.69 -15.73
CA SER A 161 -19.39 -4.10 -16.96
C SER A 161 -18.45 -5.02 -17.75
N VAL A 162 -18.11 -6.18 -17.19
CA VAL A 162 -17.12 -7.08 -17.79
C VAL A 162 -17.83 -8.11 -18.67
N LEU A 163 -17.43 -8.16 -19.92
CA LEU A 163 -18.04 -8.98 -20.97
C LEU A 163 -17.06 -10.00 -21.53
N PRO A 164 -17.52 -11.11 -22.13
CA PRO A 164 -16.64 -12.02 -22.85
C PRO A 164 -15.97 -11.36 -24.06
N THR A 165 -14.73 -11.77 -24.39
CA THR A 165 -14.01 -11.28 -25.58
C THR A 165 -14.80 -11.47 -26.88
N ALA A 166 -15.67 -12.48 -26.95
CA ALA A 166 -16.52 -12.75 -28.11
C ALA A 166 -17.52 -11.63 -28.42
N VAL A 167 -17.92 -10.85 -27.41
CA VAL A 167 -18.80 -9.68 -27.58
C VAL A 167 -18.00 -8.49 -28.13
N CYS A 168 -16.80 -8.31 -27.60
CA CYS A 168 -15.98 -7.14 -27.86
C CYS A 168 -14.51 -7.53 -28.01
N PRO A 169 -14.09 -7.94 -29.21
CA PRO A 169 -12.71 -8.31 -29.47
C PRO A 169 -11.77 -7.11 -29.31
N TYR A 170 -10.55 -7.37 -28.82
CA TYR A 170 -9.56 -6.34 -28.61
C TYR A 170 -8.95 -5.82 -29.93
N PHE A 171 -8.92 -4.51 -30.10
CA PHE A 171 -8.24 -3.85 -31.22
C PHE A 171 -6.79 -3.57 -30.86
N LYS A 172 -5.85 -4.12 -31.62
CA LYS A 172 -4.40 -3.94 -31.37
C LYS A 172 -3.89 -2.53 -31.65
N HIS A 173 -4.62 -1.74 -32.42
CA HIS A 173 -4.28 -0.35 -32.77
C HIS A 173 -5.55 0.48 -32.95
N GLY A 174 -5.57 1.71 -32.43
CA GLY A 174 -6.71 2.63 -32.56
C GLY A 174 -8.01 2.07 -31.96
N HIS A 175 -9.15 2.59 -32.42
CA HIS A 175 -10.50 2.08 -32.10
C HIS A 175 -10.80 2.00 -30.59
N GLU A 176 -10.26 2.95 -29.82
CA GLU A 176 -10.36 2.97 -28.35
C GLU A 176 -11.81 3.01 -27.82
N HIS A 177 -12.73 3.55 -28.62
CA HIS A 177 -14.14 3.71 -28.26
C HIS A 177 -15.06 2.66 -28.92
N GLU A 178 -14.51 1.74 -29.71
CA GLU A 178 -15.32 0.89 -30.57
C GLU A 178 -15.59 -0.46 -29.94
N CYS A 179 -16.88 -0.74 -29.80
CA CYS A 179 -17.40 -2.02 -29.38
C CYS A 179 -18.85 -2.15 -29.86
N PRO A 180 -19.07 -2.60 -31.12
CA PRO A 180 -20.41 -2.71 -31.66
C PRO A 180 -21.30 -3.61 -30.80
N GLY A 181 -22.45 -3.10 -30.37
CA GLY A 181 -23.40 -3.84 -29.53
C GLY A 181 -23.09 -3.84 -28.02
N LEU A 182 -22.10 -3.05 -27.57
CA LEU A 182 -21.71 -2.96 -26.15
C LEU A 182 -22.91 -2.75 -25.22
N SER A 183 -23.72 -1.71 -25.48
CA SER A 183 -24.88 -1.40 -24.62
C SER A 183 -25.86 -2.56 -24.51
N ALA A 184 -26.21 -3.20 -25.63
CA ALA A 184 -27.14 -4.32 -25.64
C ALA A 184 -26.58 -5.55 -24.91
N ALA A 185 -25.27 -5.75 -24.97
CA ALA A 185 -24.59 -6.83 -24.27
C ALA A 185 -24.49 -6.58 -22.75
N LEU A 186 -24.24 -5.34 -22.34
CA LEU A 186 -24.24 -4.93 -20.93
C LEU A 186 -25.62 -5.14 -20.29
N ASP A 187 -26.70 -4.81 -21.01
CA ASP A 187 -28.08 -4.97 -20.52
C ASP A 187 -28.44 -6.43 -20.22
N GLN A 188 -27.80 -7.38 -20.91
CA GLN A 188 -28.07 -8.82 -20.80
C GLN A 188 -26.91 -9.57 -20.13
N ASN A 189 -25.95 -8.87 -19.53
CA ASN A 189 -24.73 -9.46 -19.02
C ASN A 189 -24.98 -10.29 -17.75
N PRO A 190 -24.75 -11.61 -17.76
CA PRO A 190 -24.88 -12.43 -16.55
C PRO A 190 -23.62 -12.37 -15.65
N ILE A 191 -22.50 -11.84 -16.15
CA ILE A 191 -21.24 -11.81 -15.41
C ILE A 191 -21.26 -10.66 -14.42
N GLN A 192 -21.05 -11.01 -13.15
CA GLN A 192 -20.93 -10.06 -12.06
C GLN A 192 -19.70 -10.37 -11.24
N PHE A 193 -19.06 -9.33 -10.72
CA PHE A 193 -17.99 -9.47 -9.75
C PHE A 193 -18.19 -8.49 -8.61
N ASN A 194 -17.56 -8.81 -7.48
CA ASN A 194 -17.51 -7.92 -6.34
C ASN A 194 -16.06 -7.74 -5.92
N VAL A 195 -15.66 -6.49 -5.71
CA VAL A 195 -14.33 -6.14 -5.22
C VAL A 195 -14.46 -5.86 -3.73
N THR A 196 -14.08 -6.83 -2.91
CA THR A 196 -14.03 -6.65 -1.47
C THR A 196 -12.63 -6.24 -1.06
N LEU A 197 -12.53 -5.20 -0.25
CA LEU A 197 -11.26 -4.92 0.41
C LEU A 197 -11.09 -5.92 1.57
N THR A 198 -10.23 -6.90 1.40
CA THR A 198 -9.81 -7.76 2.50
C THR A 198 -8.83 -6.98 3.36
N TRP A 199 -9.34 -6.34 4.41
CA TRP A 199 -8.52 -5.69 5.42
C TRP A 199 -7.73 -6.75 6.24
N PRO A 200 -6.46 -6.49 6.58
CA PRO A 200 -5.82 -5.18 6.49
C PRO A 200 -5.28 -4.90 5.09
N SER A 201 -5.54 -3.71 4.52
CA SER A 201 -4.82 -3.26 3.33
C SER A 201 -3.32 -3.40 3.57
N SER A 202 -2.57 -3.67 2.50
CA SER A 202 -1.11 -3.73 2.58
C SER A 202 -0.56 -2.54 3.39
N PRO A 203 0.39 -2.74 4.31
CA PRO A 203 1.01 -1.66 5.08
C PRO A 203 1.63 -0.55 4.22
N THR A 204 1.98 -0.86 2.97
CA THR A 204 2.43 0.10 1.96
C THR A 204 1.33 0.96 1.36
N ASN A 205 0.06 0.67 1.65
CA ASN A 205 -1.11 1.46 1.25
C ASN A 205 -1.82 2.13 2.44
N TRP A 206 -1.17 2.22 3.60
CA TRP A 206 -1.67 3.04 4.71
C TRP A 206 -1.36 4.51 4.45
N TYR A 207 -2.24 5.39 4.92
CA TYR A 207 -2.12 6.83 4.68
C TYR A 207 -0.97 7.37 5.53
N ALA A 208 0.06 7.90 4.87
CA ALA A 208 1.18 8.54 5.54
C ALA A 208 0.88 10.03 5.77
N CYS A 209 1.14 10.53 6.98
CA CYS A 209 0.87 11.91 7.37
C CYS A 209 1.96 12.45 8.32
N GLY A 210 2.10 13.78 8.36
CA GLY A 210 3.02 14.45 9.28
C GLY A 210 4.50 14.26 8.99
N GLY A 211 4.87 13.66 7.86
CA GLY A 211 6.25 13.60 7.39
C GLY A 211 6.61 14.88 6.62
N THR A 212 7.59 15.65 7.10
CA THR A 212 8.36 16.51 6.19
C THR A 212 9.40 15.64 5.50
N ASP A 213 9.65 15.82 4.20
CA ASP A 213 10.62 15.08 3.36
C ASP A 213 12.10 15.22 3.81
N ASN A 214 12.33 15.60 5.06
CA ASN A 214 13.64 15.81 5.65
C ASN A 214 14.21 14.49 6.14
N ASN A 215 15.19 13.96 5.39
CA ASN A 215 16.07 12.85 5.77
C ASN A 215 16.83 13.05 7.11
N ALA A 216 16.70 14.21 7.75
CA ALA A 216 17.32 14.54 9.03
C ALA A 216 16.64 13.87 10.24
N ASP A 217 15.42 13.36 10.08
CA ASP A 217 14.62 12.71 11.14
C ASP A 217 14.62 11.17 11.02
N LEU A 218 15.63 10.60 10.36
CA LEU A 218 15.89 9.17 10.39
C LEU A 218 16.46 8.82 11.77
N VAL A 219 15.57 8.66 12.76
CA VAL A 219 15.94 8.13 14.07
C VAL A 219 16.54 6.74 13.83
N SER A 220 17.71 6.47 14.40
CA SER A 220 18.29 5.12 14.35
C SER A 220 17.25 4.11 14.87
N PRO A 221 17.09 2.93 14.23
CA PRO A 221 16.16 1.92 14.71
C PRO A 221 16.55 1.52 16.13
N THR A 222 15.71 1.85 17.11
CA THR A 222 16.00 1.60 18.52
C THR A 222 14.74 1.09 19.22
N ASN A 223 14.92 0.19 20.19
CA ASN A 223 13.91 -0.16 21.19
C ASN A 223 13.81 0.92 22.30
N ALA A 224 14.32 2.12 22.07
CA ALA A 224 14.48 3.13 23.10
C ALA A 224 13.21 4.00 23.20
N THR A 225 12.57 3.96 24.36
CA THR A 225 11.46 4.85 24.74
C THR A 225 12.00 6.24 25.08
N ALA A 226 12.39 7.03 24.09
CA ALA A 226 12.61 8.45 24.32
C ALA A 226 11.26 9.17 24.40
N THR A 227 10.92 9.71 25.57
CA THR A 227 9.77 10.59 25.76
C THR A 227 10.07 11.95 25.16
N VAL A 228 9.55 12.21 23.96
CA VAL A 228 9.52 13.55 23.37
C VAL A 228 8.12 14.13 23.56
N VAL A 229 8.09 15.38 24.00
CA VAL A 229 6.87 16.19 24.21
C VAL A 229 6.26 16.52 22.85
N TYR A 230 4.94 16.37 22.75
CA TYR A 230 4.03 16.72 21.63
C TYR A 230 4.71 17.36 20.40
N ASN A 231 4.76 16.62 19.29
CA ASN A 231 5.38 17.03 18.03
C ASN A 231 4.33 17.65 17.08
N LYS A 232 4.63 18.83 16.50
CA LYS A 232 3.78 19.52 15.50
C LYS A 232 3.37 18.63 14.32
N GLY A 233 4.17 17.61 13.96
CA GLY A 233 3.87 16.70 12.86
C GLY A 233 2.61 15.85 13.03
N ILE A 234 2.19 15.54 14.27
CA ILE A 234 0.96 14.75 14.49
C ILE A 234 -0.31 15.54 14.21
N GLU A 235 -0.27 16.88 14.30
CA GLU A 235 -1.43 17.74 14.08
C GLU A 235 -2.00 17.53 12.68
N ASP A 236 -1.12 17.39 11.68
CA ASP A 236 -1.51 17.13 10.29
C ASP A 236 -2.31 15.83 10.17
N CYS A 237 -1.91 14.78 10.89
CA CYS A 237 -2.61 13.49 10.93
C CYS A 237 -3.99 13.57 11.59
N LEU A 238 -4.19 14.51 12.51
CA LEU A 238 -5.43 14.68 13.27
C LEU A 238 -6.46 15.58 12.58
N THR A 239 -6.09 16.26 11.49
CA THR A 239 -7.00 17.16 10.77
C THR A 239 -8.15 16.41 10.06
N ASP A 240 -9.32 17.06 9.99
CA ASP A 240 -10.46 16.56 9.20
C ASP A 240 -10.11 16.43 7.71
N THR A 241 -9.25 17.32 7.21
CA THR A 241 -8.72 17.29 5.86
C THR A 241 -7.96 15.99 5.58
N THR A 242 -7.01 15.61 6.43
CA THR A 242 -6.27 14.35 6.29
C THR A 242 -7.20 13.14 6.40
N ARG A 243 -8.17 13.17 7.31
CA ARG A 243 -9.18 12.10 7.43
C ARG A 243 -10.04 11.98 6.18
N MET A 244 -10.41 13.10 5.57
CA MET A 244 -11.12 13.14 4.30
C MET A 244 -10.25 12.57 3.18
N PHE A 245 -8.99 12.99 3.05
CA PHE A 245 -8.07 12.48 2.04
C PHE A 245 -7.82 10.97 2.19
N ALA A 246 -7.54 10.50 3.40
CA ALA A 246 -7.36 9.07 3.65
C ALA A 246 -8.60 8.26 3.27
N LYS A 247 -9.80 8.78 3.60
CA LYS A 247 -11.06 8.15 3.24
C LYS A 247 -11.28 8.14 1.72
N THR A 248 -10.99 9.24 1.03
CA THR A 248 -11.15 9.36 -0.43
C THR A 248 -10.17 8.45 -1.18
N ASN A 249 -8.93 8.33 -0.70
CA ASN A 249 -7.92 7.41 -1.25
C ASN A 249 -8.09 5.97 -0.73
N VAL A 250 -9.09 5.72 0.11
CA VAL A 250 -9.34 4.42 0.75
C VAL A 250 -8.09 3.80 1.39
N GLN A 251 -7.30 4.66 2.01
CA GLN A 251 -6.14 4.29 2.78
C GLN A 251 -6.50 4.29 4.26
N THR A 252 -5.93 3.34 5.01
CA THR A 252 -6.12 3.35 6.47
C THR A 252 -5.26 4.41 7.10
N LEU A 253 -5.91 5.27 7.88
CA LEU A 253 -5.26 6.31 8.67
C LEU A 253 -5.05 5.88 10.12
N ASP A 254 -6.13 5.47 10.80
CA ASP A 254 -6.09 5.13 12.22
C ASP A 254 -5.70 3.65 12.42
N LEU A 255 -4.54 3.41 13.03
CA LEU A 255 -4.01 2.08 13.32
C LEU A 255 -4.02 1.79 14.83
N LYS A 256 -4.15 0.51 15.19
CA LYS A 256 -4.01 -0.02 16.56
C LYS A 256 -2.91 -1.06 16.60
N CYS A 257 -2.10 -0.99 17.64
CA CYS A 257 -1.11 -2.03 17.91
C CYS A 257 -1.80 -3.33 18.35
N SER A 258 -1.41 -4.45 17.75
CA SER A 258 -1.78 -5.81 18.20
C SER A 258 -0.61 -6.61 18.76
N ASP A 259 0.63 -6.12 18.64
CA ASP A 259 1.83 -6.78 19.16
C ASP A 259 2.51 -5.92 20.24
N ALA A 260 2.30 -6.32 21.50
CA ALA A 260 2.88 -5.65 22.67
C ALA A 260 4.42 -5.66 22.72
N THR A 261 5.08 -6.49 21.89
CA THR A 261 6.55 -6.50 21.78
C THR A 261 7.08 -5.36 20.92
N GLN A 262 6.25 -4.78 20.06
CA GLN A 262 6.62 -3.73 19.11
C GLN A 262 6.08 -2.35 19.52
N CYS A 263 4.91 -2.32 20.15
CA CYS A 263 4.18 -1.08 20.43
C CYS A 263 3.24 -1.21 21.64
N LYS A 264 2.71 -0.09 22.12
CA LYS A 264 1.74 -0.04 23.23
C LYS A 264 0.36 -0.50 22.75
N VAL A 265 -0.08 -1.67 23.20
CA VAL A 265 -1.44 -2.18 22.97
C VAL A 265 -2.40 -1.49 23.94
N SER A 266 -3.12 -0.48 23.47
CA SER A 266 -4.13 0.26 24.26
C SER A 266 -5.24 0.84 23.38
N ASP A 267 -6.46 0.83 23.89
CA ASP A 267 -7.62 1.47 23.24
C ASP A 267 -7.50 3.00 23.19
N ASP A 268 -6.66 3.59 24.04
CA ASP A 268 -6.44 5.03 24.11
C ASP A 268 -5.38 5.54 23.13
N VAL A 269 -4.60 4.63 22.53
CA VAL A 269 -3.45 4.95 21.70
C VAL A 269 -3.75 4.63 20.24
N THR A 270 -3.61 5.62 19.36
CA THR A 270 -3.76 5.45 17.91
C THR A 270 -2.42 5.67 17.24
N TYR A 271 -2.13 4.83 16.26
CA TYR A 271 -0.92 4.91 15.45
C TYR A 271 -1.24 5.50 14.08
N TYR A 272 -0.33 6.33 13.56
CA TYR A 272 -0.41 6.92 12.23
C TYR A 272 0.90 6.67 11.49
N VAL A 273 0.84 6.31 10.21
CA VAL A 273 2.06 6.14 9.42
C VAL A 273 2.70 7.50 9.19
N ARG A 274 3.99 7.62 9.49
CA ARG A 274 4.78 8.82 9.21
C ARG A 274 5.43 8.71 7.83
N ASN A 275 6.17 7.64 7.60
CA ASN A 275 6.81 7.32 6.33
C ASN A 275 7.18 5.83 6.27
N THR A 276 7.37 5.34 5.04
CA THR A 276 7.87 4.00 4.75
C THR A 276 9.04 4.08 3.80
N THR A 277 10.08 3.27 4.03
CA THR A 277 11.25 3.19 3.16
C THR A 277 11.55 1.74 2.84
N ASP A 278 11.83 1.44 1.57
CA ASP A 278 12.33 0.13 1.16
C ASP A 278 13.73 -0.09 1.76
N TRP A 279 13.89 -1.21 2.47
CA TRP A 279 15.14 -1.58 3.16
C TRP A 279 15.84 -2.76 2.47
N GLY A 280 15.35 -3.19 1.30
CA GLY A 280 15.86 -4.35 0.56
C GLY A 280 15.22 -5.67 1.01
N ASP A 281 15.33 -6.70 0.16
CA ASP A 281 14.75 -8.04 0.39
C ASP A 281 13.26 -8.04 0.77
N ARG A 282 12.49 -7.07 0.22
CA ARG A 282 11.07 -6.81 0.54
C ARG A 282 10.79 -6.46 2.00
N MET A 283 11.82 -6.02 2.74
CA MET A 283 11.65 -5.46 4.07
C MET A 283 11.34 -3.97 3.96
N THR A 284 10.43 -3.52 4.80
CA THR A 284 10.01 -2.12 4.89
C THR A 284 10.42 -1.58 6.24
N LEU A 285 11.17 -0.48 6.25
CA LEU A 285 11.33 0.36 7.43
C LEU A 285 10.10 1.27 7.52
N MET A 286 9.29 1.09 8.55
CA MET A 286 8.09 1.89 8.79
C MET A 286 8.25 2.71 10.06
N CYS A 287 8.09 4.02 9.94
CA CYS A 287 8.00 4.91 11.09
C CYS A 287 6.55 5.34 11.30
N VAL A 288 6.17 5.43 12.56
CA VAL A 288 4.79 5.72 12.99
C VAL A 288 4.81 6.80 14.06
N TRP A 289 3.73 7.56 14.09
CA TRP A 289 3.35 8.36 15.25
C TRP A 289 2.51 7.51 16.20
N GLU A 290 2.84 7.51 17.48
CA GLU A 290 2.02 6.99 18.58
C GLU A 290 1.35 8.19 19.27
N HIS A 291 0.03 8.27 19.19
CA HIS A 291 -0.76 9.34 19.79
C HIS A 291 -1.68 8.78 20.88
N ASP A 292 -1.52 9.25 22.11
CA ASP A 292 -2.35 8.91 23.26
C ASP A 292 -3.41 9.99 23.47
N ALA A 293 -4.66 9.65 23.16
CA ALA A 293 -5.78 10.60 23.21
C ALA A 293 -6.15 11.01 24.64
N LYS A 294 -5.79 10.23 25.67
CA LYS A 294 -6.10 10.56 27.07
C LYS A 294 -5.18 11.63 27.62
N THR A 295 -3.89 11.53 27.29
CA THR A 295 -2.87 12.47 27.78
C THR A 295 -2.62 13.60 26.79
N GLY A 296 -3.09 13.48 25.55
CA GLY A 296 -2.77 14.41 24.45
C GLY A 296 -1.29 14.36 24.06
N SER A 297 -0.58 13.29 24.41
CA SER A 297 0.85 13.14 24.10
C SER A 297 1.04 12.37 22.80
N ALA A 298 2.01 12.78 21.99
CA ALA A 298 2.44 12.04 20.82
C ALA A 298 3.96 11.86 20.78
N ARG A 299 4.41 10.75 20.21
CA ARG A 299 5.83 10.49 19.88
C ARG A 299 5.94 9.76 18.55
N ASP A 300 7.05 9.89 17.85
CA ASP A 300 7.40 9.03 16.72
C ASP A 300 8.43 7.98 17.09
N PHE A 301 8.41 6.87 16.36
CA PHE A 301 9.49 5.89 16.33
C PHE A 301 9.42 5.07 15.04
N CYS A 302 10.51 4.38 14.72
CA CYS A 302 10.56 3.45 13.60
C CYS A 302 10.62 2.01 14.12
N LEU A 303 9.84 1.14 13.49
CA LEU A 303 9.96 -0.30 13.72
C LEU A 303 11.29 -0.82 13.17
N ILE A 304 11.69 -1.99 13.64
CA ILE A 304 12.76 -2.75 12.97
C ILE A 304 12.27 -3.05 11.55
N PRO A 305 13.14 -3.01 10.51
CA PRO A 305 12.76 -3.42 9.16
C PRO A 305 12.10 -4.80 9.16
N MET A 306 10.90 -4.88 8.62
CA MET A 306 10.05 -6.07 8.66
C MET A 306 9.39 -6.30 7.31
N LEU A 307 9.03 -7.55 7.02
CA LEU A 307 8.18 -7.87 5.88
C LEU A 307 6.80 -7.22 6.06
N GLU A 308 6.16 -6.82 4.96
CA GLU A 308 4.82 -6.22 4.97
C GLU A 308 3.81 -7.07 5.76
N GLN A 309 3.82 -8.38 5.61
CA GLN A 309 2.94 -9.28 6.36
C GLN A 309 3.13 -9.18 7.89
N ASN A 310 4.34 -8.90 8.36
CA ASN A 310 4.60 -8.72 9.79
C ASN A 310 4.16 -7.33 10.25
N LEU A 311 4.34 -6.29 9.43
CA LEU A 311 3.79 -4.96 9.71
C LEU A 311 2.25 -5.02 9.84
N ALA A 312 1.58 -5.75 8.95
CA ALA A 312 0.14 -5.98 8.99
C ALA A 312 -0.31 -6.81 10.22
N ALA A 313 0.58 -7.62 10.80
CA ALA A 313 0.32 -8.35 12.03
C ALA A 313 0.56 -7.47 13.29
N THR A 314 1.49 -6.51 13.20
CA THR A 314 1.79 -5.55 14.27
C THR A 314 0.70 -4.50 14.42
N PHE A 315 0.17 -3.96 13.30
CA PHE A 315 -0.85 -2.92 13.31
C PHE A 315 -2.14 -3.36 12.61
N LYS A 316 -3.27 -3.11 13.28
CA LYS A 316 -4.63 -3.38 12.78
C LYS A 316 -5.39 -2.10 12.54
N TYR A 317 -6.35 -2.16 11.62
CA TYR A 317 -7.29 -1.08 11.37
C TYR A 317 -8.18 -0.79 12.59
N ASN A 318 -8.35 0.50 12.92
CA ASN A 318 -9.20 0.97 14.04
C ASN A 318 -10.54 1.59 13.63
N GLY A 319 -10.90 1.59 12.35
CA GLY A 319 -12.10 2.31 11.93
C GLY A 319 -13.42 1.55 12.14
N PRO A 320 -14.55 2.20 11.87
CA PRO A 320 -15.90 1.74 12.25
C PRO A 320 -16.37 0.48 11.54
N PHE A 321 -15.63 -0.03 10.55
CA PHE A 321 -15.96 -1.28 9.89
C PHE A 321 -15.56 -2.46 10.76
N LYS A 322 -16.45 -2.84 11.69
CA LYS A 322 -16.47 -4.20 12.22
C LYS A 322 -16.61 -5.14 11.04
N CYS A 323 -15.61 -5.98 10.78
CA CYS A 323 -15.79 -7.18 9.97
C CYS A 323 -16.92 -8.00 10.58
N LYS A 324 -18.13 -7.84 10.06
CA LYS A 324 -19.06 -8.96 10.06
C LYS A 324 -18.51 -9.93 9.02
N MET A 325 -17.84 -10.99 9.48
CA MET A 325 -17.82 -12.21 8.70
C MET A 325 -19.27 -12.71 8.65
N GLU A 326 -20.06 -12.19 7.72
CA GLU A 326 -21.29 -12.85 7.33
C GLU A 326 -20.88 -14.07 6.52
N SER A 327 -20.77 -15.19 7.25
CA SER A 327 -20.85 -16.53 6.70
C SER A 327 -22.24 -16.69 6.10
N SER A 328 -22.42 -16.27 4.86
CA SER A 328 -23.62 -16.54 4.10
C SER A 328 -23.39 -17.80 3.28
N TYR A 329 -24.11 -18.84 3.71
CA TYR A 329 -24.32 -20.12 3.04
C TYR A 329 -24.96 -19.95 1.66
#